data_AF-A0A928WY75-F1
#
_entry.id   AF-A0A928WY75-F1
#
_cell.length_a   1.000
_cell.length_b   1.000
_cell.length_c   1.000
_cell.angle_alpha   90.00
_cell.angle_beta   90.00
_cell.angle_gamma   90.00
#
_symmetry.space_group_name_H-M   'P 1'
#
loop_
_entity.id
_entity.type
_entity.pdbx_description
1 polymer ?
#
loop_
_entity_poly.entity_id
_entity_poly.type
_entity_poly.pdbx_seq_one_letter_code
_entity_poly.pdbx_strand_id
1 'polypeptide(L)'
;MTVSAAFNTDHPVAHYSRCAYRDASRGTAVSNLVRESAKKVQRFLTLGVLHLRSLWFGLLQAFLNEQLSLGSTVYVAIDRTTWRDINLLMASIVWKGRAIPLYWQRLDSLGNSHYDKQTAFLAVALPLLTDYRVVLLGDREFCSVDLARWLGQRGHYFCLRQKRSTYVLIEDKPWLKLSQLDLAPGTQCFYNAVTMTKSKGFGSAHLAGKWKRRYRGFASEEPWFLLTNLESLDNAVAAYQKRFDIEEMFRDFKLGGYRLEDCRASRKRFLAIVLLIAIAYLCASTRGQRLKQKALQKYIARPETAGRSYRRHSFFHVGLAAHRWMPFWQDSQQQVQQLMMLNRGKIEYYLRGQKAMMAVLQTL
;
A
#
# COMPACT_ATOMS: atom_id res chain seq x y z
N MET A 1 -36.24 -19.59 39.08
CA MET A 1 -35.06 -20.37 39.48
C MET A 1 -33.90 -20.00 38.58
N THR A 2 -33.07 -19.13 39.13
CA THR A 2 -31.80 -18.62 38.62
C THR A 2 -30.76 -19.73 38.72
N VAL A 3 -30.05 -20.03 37.62
CA VAL A 3 -28.70 -20.59 37.71
C VAL A 3 -27.82 -19.83 36.71
N SER A 4 -27.08 -18.88 37.29
CA SER A 4 -25.90 -18.26 36.73
C SER A 4 -24.79 -19.31 36.63
N ALA A 5 -24.18 -19.46 35.47
CA ALA A 5 -22.87 -20.09 35.32
C ALA A 5 -21.99 -19.13 34.53
N ALA A 6 -21.25 -18.30 35.28
CA ALA A 6 -20.17 -17.48 34.77
C ALA A 6 -19.08 -18.40 34.20
N PHE A 7 -18.93 -18.42 32.87
CA PHE A 7 -17.72 -18.92 32.24
C PHE A 7 -16.71 -17.80 32.17
N ASN A 8 -15.76 -17.88 33.11
CA ASN A 8 -14.57 -17.08 33.22
C ASN A 8 -13.79 -17.11 31.88
N THR A 9 -13.56 -15.96 31.26
CA THR A 9 -12.83 -15.83 29.99
C THR A 9 -11.40 -15.38 30.24
N ASP A 10 -10.68 -16.14 31.06
CA ASP A 10 -9.21 -16.07 31.15
C ASP A 10 -8.63 -17.19 30.29
N HIS A 11 -8.48 -16.92 28.99
CA HIS A 11 -7.59 -17.69 28.14
C HIS A 11 -6.26 -16.93 28.00
N PRO A 12 -5.14 -17.51 28.45
CA PRO A 12 -3.84 -16.89 28.32
C PRO A 12 -3.45 -16.76 26.85
N VAL A 13 -3.03 -15.56 26.47
CA VAL A 13 -2.29 -15.31 25.24
C VAL A 13 -1.12 -16.27 25.22
N ALA A 14 -1.16 -17.26 24.32
CA ALA A 14 -0.03 -18.13 24.06
C ALA A 14 1.12 -17.27 23.54
N HIS A 15 1.98 -16.82 24.45
CA HIS A 15 3.34 -16.43 24.13
C HIS A 15 3.96 -17.63 23.43
N TYR A 16 4.37 -17.46 22.17
CA TYR A 16 5.23 -18.41 21.47
C TYR A 16 6.59 -18.45 22.18
N SER A 17 6.64 -19.17 23.30
CA SER A 17 7.86 -19.60 23.95
C SER A 17 8.45 -20.77 23.15
N ARG A 18 9.67 -20.53 22.64
CA ARG A 18 10.71 -21.50 22.24
C ARG A 18 10.23 -22.96 22.09
N CYS A 19 10.13 -23.41 20.84
CA CYS A 19 10.08 -24.82 20.51
C CYS A 19 11.30 -25.53 21.12
N ALA A 20 11.06 -26.43 22.08
CA ALA A 20 12.09 -27.27 22.67
C ALA A 20 12.43 -28.39 21.70
N TYR A 21 13.43 -28.17 20.84
CA TYR A 21 14.00 -29.21 19.98
C TYR A 21 15.03 -30.01 20.80
N ARG A 22 14.60 -31.09 21.45
CA ARG A 22 15.50 -32.10 22.04
C ARG A 22 15.72 -33.20 21.00
N ASP A 23 16.70 -32.99 20.12
CA ASP A 23 17.40 -34.05 19.40
C ASP A 23 18.74 -33.49 18.87
N ALA A 24 19.82 -33.68 19.63
CA ALA A 24 21.04 -32.87 19.55
C ALA A 24 21.94 -33.15 18.32
N SER A 25 21.79 -34.29 17.65
CA SER A 25 22.60 -34.66 16.46
C SER A 25 21.94 -34.26 15.13
N ARG A 26 20.60 -34.25 15.05
CA ARG A 26 19.86 -33.73 13.89
C ARG A 26 19.69 -32.21 13.93
N GLY A 27 19.62 -31.62 15.13
CA GLY A 27 19.51 -30.16 15.33
C GLY A 27 20.74 -29.37 14.86
N THR A 28 21.95 -29.94 14.95
CA THR A 28 23.20 -29.30 14.49
C THR A 28 23.33 -29.29 12.96
N ALA A 29 22.94 -30.35 12.27
CA ALA A 29 22.95 -30.38 10.80
C ALA A 29 21.90 -29.42 10.20
N VAL A 30 20.67 -29.43 10.74
CA VAL A 30 19.60 -28.51 10.31
C VAL A 30 19.96 -27.05 10.62
N SER A 31 20.50 -26.76 11.81
CA SER A 31 20.95 -25.40 12.14
C SER A 31 22.12 -24.93 11.27
N ASN A 32 23.04 -25.81 10.89
CA ASN A 32 24.12 -25.50 9.95
C ASN A 32 23.58 -25.21 8.54
N LEU A 33 22.65 -26.01 8.03
CA LEU A 33 22.00 -25.77 6.73
C LEU A 33 21.23 -24.45 6.68
N VAL A 34 20.50 -24.13 7.75
CA VAL A 34 19.80 -22.84 7.88
C VAL A 34 20.80 -21.68 7.92
N ARG A 35 21.92 -21.83 8.63
CA ARG A 35 22.97 -20.82 8.70
C ARG A 35 23.67 -20.60 7.35
N GLU A 36 23.99 -21.67 6.62
CA GLU A 36 24.57 -21.58 5.29
C GLU A 36 23.60 -20.97 4.28
N SER A 37 22.31 -21.32 4.35
CA SER A 37 21.26 -20.70 3.52
C SER A 37 21.14 -19.20 3.82
N ALA A 38 21.16 -18.81 5.10
CA ALA A 38 21.13 -17.40 5.49
C ALA A 38 22.36 -16.63 4.94
N LYS A 39 23.56 -17.22 5.00
CA LYS A 39 24.77 -16.61 4.40
C LYS A 39 24.63 -16.44 2.89
N LYS A 40 24.11 -17.44 2.17
CA LYS A 40 23.88 -17.35 0.71
C LYS A 40 22.92 -16.21 0.36
N VAL A 41 21.81 -16.07 1.09
CA VAL A 41 20.86 -14.96 0.90
C VAL A 41 21.54 -13.62 1.16
N GLN A 42 22.33 -13.49 2.22
CA GLN A 42 23.04 -12.24 2.50
C GLN A 42 24.05 -11.86 1.40
N ARG A 43 24.76 -12.86 0.85
CA ARG A 43 25.66 -12.65 -0.30
C ARG A 43 24.86 -12.20 -1.52
N PHE A 44 23.78 -12.91 -1.85
CA PHE A 44 22.91 -12.58 -2.98
C PHE A 44 22.41 -11.13 -2.95
N LEU A 45 21.96 -10.65 -1.79
CA LEU A 45 21.51 -9.27 -1.60
C LEU A 45 22.62 -8.21 -1.79
N THR A 46 23.89 -8.63 -1.81
CA THR A 46 25.06 -7.74 -1.93
C THR A 46 25.72 -7.83 -3.31
N LEU A 47 25.36 -8.81 -4.14
CA LEU A 47 25.97 -9.05 -5.46
C LEU A 47 25.75 -7.89 -6.46
N GLY A 48 24.83 -6.96 -6.17
CA GLY A 48 24.54 -5.83 -7.06
C GLY A 48 23.68 -6.21 -8.29
N VAL A 49 23.43 -7.49 -8.53
CA VAL A 49 22.65 -7.99 -9.69
C VAL A 49 21.15 -7.64 -9.65
N LEU A 50 20.64 -7.25 -8.48
CA LEU A 50 19.23 -6.91 -8.26
C LEU A 50 18.95 -5.46 -8.67
N HIS A 51 18.97 -5.20 -9.97
CA HIS A 51 18.71 -3.87 -10.53
C HIS A 51 17.22 -3.62 -10.74
N LEU A 52 16.75 -2.46 -10.29
CA LEU A 52 15.37 -2.04 -10.40
C LEU A 52 14.87 -2.02 -11.86
N ARG A 53 15.65 -1.41 -12.76
CA ARG A 53 15.26 -1.23 -14.16
C ARG A 53 15.13 -2.56 -14.91
N SER A 54 16.02 -3.51 -14.68
CA SER A 54 16.02 -4.79 -15.42
C SER A 54 14.99 -5.78 -14.88
N LEU A 55 14.73 -5.79 -13.58
CA LEU A 55 13.82 -6.76 -12.96
C LEU A 55 12.42 -6.20 -12.74
N TRP A 56 12.30 -5.02 -12.11
CA TRP A 56 11.00 -4.51 -11.70
C TRP A 56 10.20 -3.95 -12.86
N PHE A 57 10.82 -3.19 -13.76
CA PHE A 57 10.06 -2.48 -14.80
C PHE A 57 9.37 -3.44 -15.75
N GLY A 58 10.00 -4.56 -16.13
CA GLY A 58 9.36 -5.58 -16.95
C GLY A 58 8.16 -6.24 -16.26
N LEU A 59 8.31 -6.60 -14.98
CA LEU A 59 7.23 -7.17 -14.17
C LEU A 59 6.07 -6.19 -13.98
N LEU A 60 6.39 -4.91 -13.75
CA LEU A 60 5.40 -3.86 -13.62
C LEU A 60 4.65 -3.67 -14.95
N GLN A 61 5.34 -3.58 -16.09
CA GLN A 61 4.69 -3.44 -17.40
C GLN A 61 3.75 -4.62 -17.71
N ALA A 62 4.18 -5.85 -17.42
CA ALA A 62 3.32 -7.02 -17.56
C ALA A 62 2.05 -6.91 -16.69
N PHE A 63 2.19 -6.45 -15.44
CA PHE A 63 1.05 -6.18 -14.56
C PHE A 63 0.13 -5.08 -15.10
N LEU A 64 0.69 -3.97 -15.60
CA LEU A 64 -0.11 -2.86 -16.13
C LEU A 64 -0.95 -3.29 -17.34
N ASN A 65 -0.32 -4.03 -18.27
CA ASN A 65 -1.00 -4.57 -19.45
C ASN A 65 -2.09 -5.59 -19.10
N GLU A 66 -1.89 -6.40 -18.05
CA GLU A 66 -2.91 -7.37 -17.59
C GLU A 66 -4.07 -6.67 -16.86
N GLN A 67 -3.81 -5.61 -16.08
CA GLN A 67 -4.77 -5.08 -15.12
C GLN A 67 -5.45 -3.77 -15.54
N LEU A 68 -4.89 -3.02 -16.49
CA LEU A 68 -5.34 -1.69 -16.88
C LEU A 68 -5.50 -1.59 -18.40
N SER A 69 -6.58 -0.96 -18.84
CA SER A 69 -6.78 -0.62 -20.25
C SER A 69 -5.93 0.58 -20.65
N LEU A 70 -5.37 0.55 -21.86
CA LEU A 70 -4.66 1.70 -22.44
C LEU A 70 -5.55 2.94 -22.46
N GLY A 71 -4.96 4.12 -22.23
CA GLY A 71 -5.67 5.40 -22.15
C GLY A 71 -6.48 5.63 -20.86
N SER A 72 -6.60 4.61 -19.99
CA SER A 72 -7.33 4.76 -18.72
C SER A 72 -6.61 5.69 -17.74
N THR A 73 -7.37 6.24 -16.78
CA THR A 73 -6.82 7.11 -15.74
C THR A 73 -6.12 6.31 -14.66
N VAL A 74 -4.85 6.60 -14.43
CA VAL A 74 -4.01 5.97 -13.40
C VAL A 74 -3.67 7.00 -12.34
N TYR A 75 -3.99 6.68 -11.09
CA TYR A 75 -3.64 7.52 -9.95
C TYR A 75 -2.29 7.08 -9.39
N VAL A 76 -1.37 8.01 -9.24
CA VAL A 76 -0.03 7.76 -8.69
C VAL A 76 0.10 8.52 -7.39
N ALA A 77 0.19 7.81 -6.27
CA ALA A 77 0.49 8.41 -4.98
C ALA A 77 2.00 8.52 -4.80
N ILE A 78 2.49 9.67 -4.34
CA ILE A 78 3.88 9.87 -3.94
C ILE A 78 3.95 10.13 -2.44
N ASP A 79 4.85 9.43 -1.77
CA ASP A 79 5.02 9.58 -0.33
C ASP A 79 6.44 9.20 0.11
N ARG A 80 6.85 9.74 1.25
CA ARG A 80 8.10 9.36 1.91
C ARG A 80 7.81 8.36 3.02
N THR A 81 8.67 7.38 3.16
CA THR A 81 8.64 6.48 4.31
C THR A 81 10.02 6.38 4.92
N THR A 82 10.05 6.38 6.24
CA THR A 82 11.28 6.19 7.01
C THR A 82 11.39 4.74 7.44
N TRP A 83 12.61 4.24 7.26
CA TRP A 83 13.01 2.89 7.56
C TRP A 83 14.22 2.91 8.48
N ARG A 84 14.00 2.95 9.80
CA ARG A 84 15.08 3.24 10.76
C ARG A 84 15.77 4.56 10.37
N ASP A 85 17.03 4.51 9.95
CA ASP A 85 17.83 5.64 9.48
C ASP A 85 17.74 5.91 7.96
N ILE A 86 17.01 5.07 7.21
CA ILE A 86 16.93 5.14 5.75
C ILE A 86 15.65 5.86 5.34
N ASN A 87 15.79 6.96 4.61
CA ASN A 87 14.68 7.68 4.01
C ASN A 87 14.44 7.17 2.58
N LEU A 88 13.22 6.69 2.30
CA LEU A 88 12.82 6.19 1.01
C LEU A 88 11.71 7.08 0.42
N LEU A 89 11.92 7.57 -0.80
CA LEU A 89 10.88 8.21 -1.60
C LEU A 89 10.27 7.16 -2.52
N MET A 90 8.95 7.05 -2.55
CA MET A 90 8.25 6.06 -3.36
C MET A 90 7.07 6.70 -4.10
N ALA A 91 6.98 6.41 -5.40
CA ALA A 91 5.79 6.59 -6.20
C ALA A 91 5.12 5.23 -6.34
N SER A 92 3.80 5.17 -6.20
CA SER A 92 3.03 3.94 -6.30
C SER A 92 1.72 4.17 -7.01
N ILE A 93 1.32 3.22 -7.84
CA ILE A 93 0.05 3.22 -8.56
C ILE A 93 -1.04 2.77 -7.60
N VAL A 94 -2.08 3.58 -7.43
CA VAL A 94 -3.26 3.21 -6.67
C VAL A 94 -4.02 2.12 -7.42
N TRP A 95 -4.22 0.98 -6.76
CA TRP A 95 -4.87 -0.18 -7.32
C TRP A 95 -5.70 -0.90 -6.26
N LYS A 96 -7.02 -0.84 -6.42
CA LYS A 96 -8.01 -1.64 -5.67
C LYS A 96 -7.91 -1.53 -4.13
N GLY A 97 -7.73 -0.31 -3.60
CA GLY A 97 -7.68 -0.03 -2.15
C GLY A 97 -6.31 -0.24 -1.51
N ARG A 98 -5.27 -0.33 -2.35
CA ARG A 98 -3.84 -0.45 -2.03
C ARG A 98 -3.04 0.27 -3.10
N ALA A 99 -1.73 0.34 -2.93
CA ALA A 99 -0.84 0.86 -3.96
C ALA A 99 0.17 -0.21 -4.40
N ILE A 100 0.58 -0.19 -5.66
CA ILE A 100 1.63 -1.03 -6.23
C ILE A 100 2.85 -0.13 -6.51
N PRO A 101 4.06 -0.47 -6.02
CA PRO A 101 5.24 0.36 -6.23
C PRO A 101 5.50 0.64 -7.72
N LEU A 102 5.62 1.91 -8.10
CA LEU A 102 6.01 2.30 -9.46
C LEU A 102 7.53 2.41 -9.53
N TYR A 103 8.08 3.24 -8.65
CA TYR A 103 9.51 3.55 -8.59
C TYR A 103 9.85 4.03 -7.17
N TRP A 104 11.09 3.78 -6.74
CA TRP A 104 11.57 4.22 -5.44
C TRP A 104 13.06 4.53 -5.46
N GLN A 105 13.47 5.46 -4.60
CA GLN A 105 14.87 5.81 -4.42
C GLN A 105 15.18 6.20 -2.97
N ARG A 106 16.41 5.94 -2.54
CA ARG A 106 16.92 6.41 -1.26
C ARG A 106 17.19 7.91 -1.34
N LEU A 107 16.88 8.64 -0.26
CA LEU A 107 17.25 10.04 -0.10
C LEU A 107 18.43 10.15 0.88
N ASP A 108 19.54 10.74 0.45
CA ASP A 108 20.80 10.69 1.20
C ASP A 108 20.96 11.77 2.27
N SER A 109 20.33 12.94 2.10
CA SER A 109 19.97 13.99 3.09
C SER A 109 19.85 15.37 2.40
N LEU A 110 19.66 16.45 3.18
CA LEU A 110 18.88 17.68 2.95
C LEU A 110 19.38 18.71 1.89
N GLY A 111 20.50 18.49 1.19
CA GLY A 111 21.06 19.47 0.25
C GLY A 111 20.56 19.30 -1.19
N ASN A 112 20.13 20.38 -1.83
CA ASN A 112 19.43 20.55 -3.11
C ASN A 112 17.91 20.39 -3.11
N SER A 113 17.28 21.40 -3.73
CA SER A 113 15.91 21.83 -3.50
C SER A 113 14.92 20.67 -3.60
N HIS A 114 13.94 20.66 -2.68
CA HIS A 114 12.93 19.61 -2.60
C HIS A 114 12.23 19.38 -3.96
N TYR A 115 12.14 20.43 -4.78
CA TYR A 115 11.60 20.41 -6.13
C TYR A 115 12.49 19.65 -7.13
N ASP A 116 13.79 19.94 -7.22
CA ASP A 116 14.68 19.30 -8.22
C ASP A 116 14.77 17.78 -8.00
N LYS A 117 14.83 17.36 -6.73
CA LYS A 117 14.84 15.93 -6.39
C LYS A 117 13.51 15.25 -6.72
N GLN A 118 12.38 15.94 -6.51
CA GLN A 118 11.05 15.43 -6.85
C GLN A 118 10.86 15.30 -8.35
N THR A 119 11.24 16.31 -9.14
CA THR A 119 11.09 16.29 -10.59
C THR A 119 12.04 15.28 -11.23
N ALA A 120 13.28 15.17 -10.77
CA ALA A 120 14.21 14.12 -11.22
C ALA A 120 13.68 12.71 -10.89
N PHE A 121 13.08 12.52 -9.72
CA PHE A 121 12.43 11.26 -9.34
C PHE A 121 11.25 10.91 -10.26
N LEU A 122 10.35 11.87 -10.47
CA LEU A 122 9.16 11.69 -11.31
C LEU A 122 9.50 11.56 -12.80
N ALA A 123 10.58 12.20 -13.26
CA ALA A 123 11.09 12.06 -14.62
C ALA A 123 11.54 10.62 -14.94
N VAL A 124 11.84 9.80 -13.93
CA VAL A 124 12.10 8.36 -14.11
C VAL A 124 10.81 7.54 -14.01
N ALA A 125 9.91 7.91 -13.10
CA ALA A 125 8.72 7.13 -12.79
C ALA A 125 7.59 7.28 -13.83
N LEU A 126 7.31 8.52 -14.25
CA LEU A 126 6.16 8.83 -15.11
C LEU A 126 6.26 8.29 -16.54
N PRO A 127 7.45 8.20 -17.19
CA PRO A 127 7.56 7.58 -18.51
C PRO A 127 7.09 6.13 -18.58
N LEU A 128 7.08 5.41 -17.45
CA LEU A 128 6.54 4.04 -17.37
C LEU A 128 5.01 4.01 -17.57
N LEU A 129 4.34 5.16 -17.55
CA LEU A 129 2.89 5.31 -17.65
C LEU A 129 2.47 6.17 -18.85
N THR A 130 3.31 6.25 -19.89
CA THR A 130 3.06 7.10 -21.08
C THR A 130 1.74 6.77 -21.78
N ASP A 131 1.31 5.51 -21.74
CA ASP A 131 0.05 5.06 -22.36
C ASP A 131 -1.21 5.36 -21.51
N TYR A 132 -1.06 6.06 -20.39
CA TYR A 132 -2.14 6.28 -19.41
C TYR A 132 -2.32 7.76 -19.07
N ARG A 133 -3.54 8.12 -18.67
CA ARG A 133 -3.83 9.46 -18.13
C ARG A 133 -3.43 9.50 -16.66
N VAL A 134 -2.28 10.08 -16.34
CA VAL A 134 -1.75 10.09 -14.97
C VAL A 134 -2.34 11.22 -14.13
N VAL A 135 -2.80 10.89 -12.91
CA VAL A 135 -3.15 11.84 -11.84
C VAL A 135 -2.19 11.64 -10.66
N LEU A 136 -1.28 12.58 -10.43
CA LEU A 136 -0.35 12.53 -9.30
C LEU A 136 -1.03 13.02 -8.00
N LEU A 137 -0.89 12.25 -6.92
CA LEU A 137 -1.46 12.55 -5.60
C LEU A 137 -0.33 12.75 -4.59
N GLY A 138 -0.22 13.95 -4.01
CA GLY A 138 0.84 14.29 -3.07
C GLY A 138 0.30 14.95 -1.81
N ASP A 139 0.84 14.59 -0.64
CA ASP A 139 0.51 15.25 0.63
C ASP A 139 1.27 16.59 0.79
N ARG A 140 1.19 17.22 1.97
CA ARG A 140 1.80 18.52 2.31
C ARG A 140 3.30 18.62 2.08
N GLU A 141 3.99 17.50 1.99
CA GLU A 141 5.41 17.48 1.66
C GLU A 141 5.63 17.77 0.16
N PHE A 142 4.66 17.44 -0.69
CA PHE A 142 4.69 17.61 -2.14
C PHE A 142 3.85 18.81 -2.59
N CYS A 143 3.75 19.85 -1.75
CA CYS A 143 2.87 21.00 -1.98
C CYS A 143 3.47 22.10 -2.90
N SER A 144 4.60 21.85 -3.55
CA SER A 144 5.30 22.87 -4.35
C SER A 144 4.47 23.31 -5.57
N VAL A 145 4.36 24.63 -5.77
CA VAL A 145 3.72 25.22 -6.96
C VAL A 145 4.55 24.95 -8.22
N ASP A 146 5.87 24.94 -8.11
CA ASP A 146 6.75 24.59 -9.23
C ASP A 146 6.54 23.14 -9.66
N LEU A 147 6.30 22.22 -8.71
CA LEU A 147 5.97 20.83 -9.02
C LEU A 147 4.63 20.74 -9.77
N ALA A 148 3.61 21.47 -9.33
CA ALA A 148 2.34 21.56 -10.04
C ALA A 148 2.53 22.09 -11.47
N ARG A 149 3.38 23.11 -11.65
CA ARG A 149 3.68 23.71 -12.97
C ARG A 149 4.35 22.68 -13.88
N TRP A 150 5.36 22.00 -13.36
CA TRP A 150 6.12 20.99 -14.08
C TRP A 150 5.25 19.81 -14.55
N LEU A 151 4.28 19.40 -13.73
CA LEU A 151 3.30 18.36 -14.08
C LEU A 151 2.33 18.84 -15.15
N GLY A 152 1.76 20.04 -15.00
CA GLY A 152 0.83 20.62 -15.97
C GLY A 152 1.45 20.82 -17.35
N GLN A 153 2.71 21.30 -17.41
CA GLN A 153 3.46 21.45 -18.66
C GLN A 153 3.70 20.12 -19.39
N ARG A 154 3.65 19.00 -18.68
CA ARG A 154 3.80 17.64 -19.24
C ARG A 154 2.46 16.96 -19.51
N GLY A 155 1.35 17.68 -19.39
CA GLY A 155 0.00 17.14 -19.62
C GLY A 155 -0.48 16.18 -18.52
N HIS A 156 0.17 16.14 -17.37
CA HIS A 156 -0.27 15.31 -16.25
C HIS A 156 -1.29 16.02 -15.37
N TYR A 157 -2.24 15.26 -14.84
CA TYR A 157 -3.13 15.75 -13.81
C TYR A 157 -2.48 15.63 -12.42
N PHE A 158 -2.90 16.46 -11.48
CA PHE A 158 -2.36 16.41 -10.12
C PHE A 158 -3.40 16.84 -9.09
N CYS A 159 -3.21 16.35 -7.86
CA CYS A 159 -3.92 16.78 -6.68
C CYS A 159 -2.92 16.82 -5.52
N LEU A 160 -2.44 18.03 -5.21
CA LEU A 160 -1.37 18.27 -4.24
C LEU A 160 -1.94 19.00 -3.03
N ARG A 161 -1.85 18.39 -1.84
CA ARG A 161 -2.35 19.02 -0.62
C ARG A 161 -1.47 20.17 -0.17
N GLN A 162 -2.10 21.30 0.08
CA GLN A 162 -1.46 22.52 0.50
C GLN A 162 -1.46 22.67 2.02
N LYS A 163 -0.46 23.39 2.53
CA LYS A 163 -0.39 23.78 3.95
C LYS A 163 -1.33 24.96 4.21
N ARG A 164 -1.93 25.03 5.40
CA ARG A 164 -2.79 26.16 5.83
C ARG A 164 -2.09 27.54 5.73
N SER A 165 -0.77 27.56 5.88
CA SER A 165 0.05 28.78 5.80
C SER A 165 0.33 29.25 4.37
N THR A 166 -0.08 28.49 3.35
CA THR A 166 0.17 28.84 1.94
C THR A 166 -0.70 30.02 1.54
N TYR A 167 -0.12 30.96 0.77
CA TYR A 167 -0.82 32.11 0.25
C TYR A 167 -1.42 31.84 -1.12
N VAL A 168 -2.66 32.29 -1.32
CA VAL A 168 -3.42 32.20 -2.56
C VAL A 168 -3.96 33.57 -2.94
N LEU A 169 -3.98 33.83 -4.24
CA LEU A 169 -4.69 34.92 -4.87
C LEU A 169 -5.89 34.31 -5.59
N ILE A 170 -7.09 34.75 -5.23
CA ILE A 170 -8.35 34.30 -5.82
C ILE A 170 -8.98 35.53 -6.46
N GLU A 171 -9.06 35.53 -7.79
CA GLU A 171 -9.58 36.67 -8.56
C GLU A 171 -8.83 37.97 -8.18
N ASP A 172 -9.54 39.07 -7.97
CA ASP A 172 -8.99 40.39 -7.61
C ASP A 172 -8.83 40.60 -6.09
N LYS A 173 -8.97 39.54 -5.29
CA LYS A 173 -8.81 39.65 -3.83
C LYS A 173 -7.33 39.77 -3.46
N PRO A 174 -7.00 40.44 -2.34
CA PRO A 174 -5.63 40.45 -1.84
C PRO A 174 -5.13 39.02 -1.55
N TRP A 175 -3.81 38.87 -1.42
CA TRP A 175 -3.21 37.59 -1.01
C TRP A 175 -3.76 37.14 0.34
N LEU A 176 -4.43 35.99 0.36
CA LEU A 176 -4.98 35.37 1.56
C LEU A 176 -4.23 34.09 1.88
N LYS A 177 -4.06 33.80 3.17
CA LYS A 177 -3.63 32.46 3.60
C LYS A 177 -4.80 31.49 3.43
N LEU A 178 -4.51 30.24 3.10
CA LEU A 178 -5.55 29.20 3.06
C LEU A 178 -6.27 29.04 4.41
N SER A 179 -5.60 29.32 5.52
CA SER A 179 -6.23 29.34 6.86
C SER A 179 -7.31 30.42 7.03
N GLN A 180 -7.31 31.46 6.20
CA GLN A 180 -8.30 32.54 6.20
C GLN A 180 -9.48 32.23 5.28
N LEU A 181 -9.47 31.10 4.58
CA LEU A 181 -10.66 30.60 3.91
C LEU A 181 -11.58 30.03 4.99
N ASP A 182 -12.78 30.60 5.11
CA ASP A 182 -13.81 30.24 6.11
C ASP A 182 -14.42 28.85 5.85
N LEU A 183 -13.58 27.81 5.88
CA LEU A 183 -14.03 26.44 5.95
C LEU A 183 -14.35 26.08 7.39
N ALA A 184 -15.53 25.50 7.60
CA ALA A 184 -15.97 24.92 8.85
C ALA A 184 -16.26 23.41 8.64
N PRO A 185 -16.24 22.58 9.69
CA PRO A 185 -16.56 21.16 9.56
C PRO A 185 -17.89 20.91 8.84
N GLY A 186 -17.84 20.28 7.66
CA GLY A 186 -19.00 20.02 6.81
C GLY A 186 -19.13 20.94 5.59
N THR A 187 -18.30 21.98 5.48
CA THR A 187 -18.29 22.88 4.33
C THR A 187 -17.22 22.49 3.31
N GLN A 188 -17.38 23.03 2.10
CA GLN A 188 -16.50 22.81 0.96
C GLN A 188 -16.47 24.05 0.07
N CYS A 189 -15.39 24.22 -0.68
CA CYS A 189 -15.24 25.32 -1.63
C CYS A 189 -14.43 24.88 -2.85
N PHE A 190 -14.64 25.54 -3.98
CA PHE A 190 -13.89 25.31 -5.20
C PHE A 190 -13.65 26.63 -5.91
N TYR A 191 -12.39 26.98 -6.12
CA TYR A 191 -12.00 28.21 -6.80
C TYR A 191 -11.27 27.85 -8.09
N ASN A 192 -11.72 28.45 -9.19
CA ASN A 192 -11.09 28.29 -10.49
C ASN A 192 -9.93 29.27 -10.65
N ALA A 193 -8.91 28.87 -11.42
CA ALA A 193 -7.82 29.75 -11.85
C ALA A 193 -7.16 30.55 -10.71
N VAL A 194 -6.77 29.85 -9.63
CA VAL A 194 -6.06 30.47 -8.52
C VAL A 194 -4.57 30.64 -8.82
N THR A 195 -3.99 31.72 -8.33
CA THR A 195 -2.53 31.90 -8.31
C THR A 195 -2.01 31.59 -6.91
N MET A 196 -1.04 30.68 -6.80
CA MET A 196 -0.44 30.31 -5.52
C MET A 196 0.97 30.90 -5.39
N THR A 197 1.28 31.43 -4.19
CA THR A 197 2.57 32.03 -3.81
C THR A 197 3.04 33.22 -4.66
N LYS A 198 3.84 34.14 -4.10
CA LYS A 198 4.31 35.36 -4.77
C LYS A 198 5.26 35.13 -5.96
N SER A 199 5.56 33.88 -6.30
CA SER A 199 6.36 33.49 -7.47
C SER A 199 5.55 33.67 -8.75
N LYS A 200 6.01 34.57 -9.63
CA LYS A 200 5.36 34.92 -10.90
C LYS A 200 5.14 33.68 -11.80
N GLY A 201 4.01 33.65 -12.52
CA GLY A 201 3.84 32.81 -13.72
C GLY A 201 3.34 31.38 -13.52
N PHE A 202 2.54 31.10 -12.48
CA PHE A 202 1.78 29.85 -12.46
C PHE A 202 0.46 30.05 -13.24
N GLY A 203 0.21 29.19 -14.24
CA GLY A 203 -1.06 29.17 -14.97
C GLY A 203 -2.23 28.74 -14.08
N SER A 204 -3.45 28.92 -14.55
CA SER A 204 -4.69 28.64 -13.80
C SER A 204 -4.76 27.17 -13.34
N ALA A 205 -4.49 26.91 -12.06
CA ALA A 205 -4.96 25.69 -11.39
C ALA A 205 -6.17 26.01 -10.52
N HIS A 206 -6.87 24.98 -10.07
CA HIS A 206 -8.01 25.08 -9.18
C HIS A 206 -7.59 24.82 -7.74
N LEU A 207 -8.30 25.44 -6.81
CA LEU A 207 -8.19 25.16 -5.38
C LEU A 207 -9.48 24.49 -4.91
N ALA A 208 -9.36 23.24 -4.48
CA ALA A 208 -10.44 22.49 -3.85
C ALA A 208 -10.26 22.49 -2.32
N GLY A 209 -11.27 22.98 -1.60
CA GLY A 209 -11.32 22.97 -0.14
C GLY A 209 -12.41 22.04 0.37
N LYS A 210 -12.12 21.17 1.34
CA LYS A 210 -13.12 20.32 1.98
C LYS A 210 -12.80 20.07 3.45
N TRP A 211 -13.77 20.32 4.33
CA TRP A 211 -13.69 19.88 5.72
C TRP A 211 -14.76 18.83 6.00
N LYS A 212 -14.33 17.64 6.39
CA LYS A 212 -15.27 16.56 6.74
C LYS A 212 -16.15 16.99 7.93
N ARG A 213 -17.46 16.74 7.82
CA ARG A 213 -18.44 16.99 8.90
C ARG A 213 -18.06 16.21 10.16
N ARG A 214 -18.31 16.81 11.33
CA ARG A 214 -18.18 16.12 12.62
C ARG A 214 -19.17 14.96 12.68
N TYR A 215 -18.72 13.78 13.07
CA TYR A 215 -19.57 12.62 13.28
C TYR A 215 -19.18 11.92 14.58
N ARG A 216 -20.16 11.69 15.46
CA ARG A 216 -19.97 11.06 16.79
C ARG A 216 -18.82 11.67 17.60
N GLY A 217 -18.74 13.01 17.63
CA GLY A 217 -17.69 13.74 18.35
C GLY A 217 -16.31 13.76 17.67
N PHE A 218 -16.12 13.01 16.58
CA PHE A 218 -14.86 12.98 15.83
C PHE A 218 -14.93 13.87 14.59
N ALA A 219 -13.89 14.69 14.39
CA ALA A 219 -13.70 15.53 13.23
C ALA A 219 -12.24 15.50 12.82
N SER A 220 -11.93 15.71 11.54
CA SER A 220 -10.55 16.01 11.16
C SER A 220 -10.16 17.35 11.79
N GLU A 221 -8.98 17.40 12.41
CA GLU A 221 -8.44 18.63 13.02
C GLU A 221 -8.27 19.73 11.98
N GLU A 222 -8.04 19.35 10.72
CA GLU A 222 -7.80 20.28 9.62
C GLU A 222 -8.62 19.96 8.35
N PRO A 223 -9.02 20.99 7.58
CA PRO A 223 -9.58 20.80 6.26
C PRO A 223 -8.50 20.36 5.26
N TRP A 224 -8.94 19.79 4.16
CA TRP A 224 -8.12 19.59 2.98
C TRP A 224 -8.19 20.83 2.10
N PHE A 225 -7.02 21.35 1.75
CA PHE A 225 -6.84 22.30 0.66
C PHE A 225 -6.00 21.61 -0.40
N LEU A 226 -6.52 21.51 -1.62
CA LEU A 226 -5.97 20.73 -2.70
C LEU A 226 -5.73 21.64 -3.90
N LEU A 227 -4.47 21.78 -4.31
CA LEU A 227 -4.10 22.40 -5.57
C LEU A 227 -4.21 21.35 -6.67
N THR A 228 -5.01 21.62 -7.69
CA THR A 228 -5.40 20.61 -8.69
C THR A 228 -5.68 21.22 -10.05
N ASN A 229 -5.43 20.50 -11.13
CA ASN A 229 -5.91 20.83 -12.48
C ASN A 229 -7.10 19.94 -12.91
N LEU A 230 -7.76 19.31 -11.95
CA LEU A 230 -9.04 18.62 -12.16
C LEU A 230 -10.20 19.62 -12.15
N GLU A 231 -11.19 19.37 -12.99
CA GLU A 231 -12.26 20.32 -13.31
C GLU A 231 -13.35 20.47 -12.23
N SER A 232 -13.38 19.58 -11.23
CA SER A 232 -14.40 19.63 -10.18
C SER A 232 -13.87 19.28 -8.79
N LEU A 233 -14.53 19.85 -7.80
CA LEU A 233 -14.30 19.57 -6.39
C LEU A 233 -14.43 18.08 -6.06
N ASP A 234 -15.50 17.44 -6.55
CA ASP A 234 -15.77 16.04 -6.26
C ASP A 234 -14.70 15.14 -6.86
N ASN A 235 -14.24 15.43 -8.09
CA ASN A 235 -13.14 14.71 -8.72
C ASN A 235 -11.84 14.90 -7.93
N ALA A 236 -11.51 16.13 -7.52
CA ALA A 236 -10.32 16.42 -6.73
C ALA A 236 -10.32 15.68 -5.38
N VAL A 237 -11.43 15.73 -4.66
CA VAL A 237 -11.58 15.07 -3.36
C VAL A 237 -11.55 13.55 -3.52
N ALA A 238 -12.29 13.00 -4.48
CA ALA A 238 -12.32 11.56 -4.74
C ALA A 238 -10.97 11.03 -5.27
N ALA A 239 -10.20 11.85 -5.99
CA ALA A 239 -8.82 11.55 -6.36
C ALA A 239 -7.92 11.54 -5.12
N TYR A 240 -7.97 12.60 -4.31
CA TYR A 240 -7.11 12.73 -3.13
C TYR A 240 -7.35 11.65 -2.08
N GLN A 241 -8.59 11.20 -1.90
CA GLN A 241 -8.91 10.07 -1.01
C GLN A 241 -8.14 8.79 -1.36
N LYS A 242 -7.85 8.57 -2.65
CA LYS A 242 -7.06 7.41 -3.10
C LYS A 242 -5.60 7.47 -2.67
N ARG A 243 -5.09 8.65 -2.28
CA ARG A 243 -3.69 8.81 -1.84
C ARG A 243 -3.36 7.92 -0.64
N PHE A 244 -4.33 7.74 0.27
CA PHE A 244 -4.14 6.92 1.48
C PHE A 244 -3.87 5.43 1.19
N ASP A 245 -4.13 4.96 -0.03
CA ASP A 245 -3.81 3.59 -0.43
C ASP A 245 -2.30 3.28 -0.38
N ILE A 246 -1.44 4.30 -0.52
CA ILE A 246 0.02 4.14 -0.35
C ILE A 246 0.42 3.88 1.11
N GLU A 247 -0.29 4.48 2.07
CA GLU A 247 -0.05 4.22 3.50
C GLU A 247 -0.45 2.79 3.86
N GLU A 248 -1.53 2.29 3.26
CA GLU A 248 -1.95 0.90 3.42
C GLU A 248 -0.92 -0.06 2.81
N MET A 249 -0.32 0.26 1.67
CA MET A 249 0.81 -0.50 1.10
C MET A 249 2.03 -0.47 2.04
N PHE A 250 2.39 0.68 2.61
CA PHE A 250 3.48 0.75 3.58
C PHE A 250 3.17 -0.06 4.85
N ARG A 251 1.92 -0.06 5.31
CA ARG A 251 1.49 -0.91 6.43
C ARG A 251 1.68 -2.39 6.10
N ASP A 252 1.32 -2.81 4.89
CA ASP A 252 1.50 -4.18 4.40
C ASP A 252 3.00 -4.57 4.31
N PHE A 253 3.89 -3.65 3.95
CA PHE A 253 5.34 -3.87 3.93
C PHE A 253 5.91 -4.01 5.35
N LYS A 254 5.41 -3.21 6.28
CA LYS A 254 5.79 -3.18 7.70
C LYS A 254 5.10 -4.32 8.46
N LEU A 255 4.68 -4.07 9.70
CA LEU A 255 4.12 -5.08 10.60
C LEU A 255 2.81 -5.70 10.10
N GLY A 256 2.10 -5.07 9.15
CA GLY A 256 0.85 -5.59 8.60
C GLY A 256 0.99 -6.83 7.71
N GLY A 257 2.20 -7.14 7.21
CA GLY A 257 2.41 -8.26 6.29
C GLY A 257 3.82 -8.82 6.34
N TYR A 258 4.74 -8.16 5.63
CA TYR A 258 6.11 -8.66 5.42
C TYR A 258 7.08 -8.38 6.57
N ARG A 259 6.64 -7.64 7.59
CA ARG A 259 7.40 -7.36 8.80
C ARG A 259 8.78 -6.81 8.48
N LEU A 260 8.84 -5.89 7.52
CA LEU A 260 10.10 -5.28 7.14
C LEU A 260 10.81 -4.74 8.40
N GLU A 261 10.09 -4.30 9.46
CA GLU A 261 10.58 -3.55 10.66
C GLU A 261 11.56 -4.37 11.47
N ASP A 262 11.35 -5.68 11.43
CA ASP A 262 12.21 -6.69 12.05
C ASP A 262 13.48 -6.97 11.24
N CYS A 263 13.49 -6.63 9.95
CA CYS A 263 14.65 -6.79 9.09
C CYS A 263 15.79 -5.87 9.53
N ARG A 264 16.92 -6.47 9.94
CA ARG A 264 18.15 -5.76 10.34
C ARG A 264 19.08 -5.52 9.16
N ALA A 265 18.52 -5.22 7.99
CA ALA A 265 19.30 -5.00 6.78
C ALA A 265 20.20 -3.77 6.87
N SER A 266 21.41 -3.89 6.35
CA SER A 266 22.31 -2.74 6.16
C SER A 266 21.84 -1.87 4.99
N ARG A 267 22.21 -0.59 5.00
CA ARG A 267 21.93 0.38 3.92
C ARG A 267 22.22 -0.15 2.50
N LYS A 268 23.36 -0.85 2.30
CA LYS A 268 23.75 -1.45 1.01
C LYS A 268 22.76 -2.49 0.46
N ARG A 269 22.07 -3.22 1.34
CA ARG A 269 21.14 -4.31 0.99
C ARG A 269 19.68 -3.86 0.94
N PHE A 270 19.39 -2.64 1.39
CA PHE A 270 18.03 -2.19 1.62
C PHE A 270 17.22 -2.11 0.33
N LEU A 271 17.75 -1.49 -0.73
CA LEU A 271 17.03 -1.38 -2.01
C LEU A 271 16.76 -2.74 -2.65
N ALA A 272 17.67 -3.70 -2.50
CA ALA A 272 17.47 -5.07 -2.95
C ALA A 272 16.32 -5.76 -2.18
N ILE A 273 16.21 -5.53 -0.87
CA ILE A 273 15.11 -6.07 -0.06
C ILE A 273 13.78 -5.41 -0.44
N VAL A 274 13.77 -4.08 -0.65
CA VAL A 274 12.56 -3.38 -1.12
C VAL A 274 12.12 -3.94 -2.47
N LEU A 275 13.05 -4.23 -3.38
CA LEU A 275 12.75 -4.89 -4.66
C LEU A 275 12.12 -6.27 -4.47
N LEU A 276 12.72 -7.13 -3.65
CA LEU A 276 12.15 -8.46 -3.37
C LEU A 276 10.77 -8.37 -2.73
N ILE A 277 10.55 -7.39 -1.85
CA ILE A 277 9.25 -7.12 -1.25
C ILE A 277 8.25 -6.64 -2.30
N ALA A 278 8.64 -5.74 -3.20
CA ALA A 278 7.76 -5.28 -4.28
C ALA A 278 7.32 -6.45 -5.19
N ILE A 279 8.26 -7.35 -5.54
CA ILE A 279 7.97 -8.56 -6.32
C ILE A 279 7.02 -9.48 -5.55
N ALA A 280 7.34 -9.81 -4.30
CA ALA A 280 6.50 -10.66 -3.46
C ALA A 280 5.10 -10.06 -3.26
N TYR A 281 5.03 -8.75 -3.04
CA TYR A 281 3.79 -8.00 -2.85
C TYR A 281 2.91 -8.03 -4.09
N LEU A 282 3.50 -7.83 -5.27
CA LEU A 282 2.80 -7.93 -6.55
C LEU A 282 2.20 -9.33 -6.74
N CYS A 283 3.00 -10.38 -6.54
CA CYS A 283 2.55 -11.76 -6.65
C CYS A 283 1.42 -12.08 -5.64
N ALA A 284 1.56 -11.68 -4.38
CA ALA A 284 0.53 -11.90 -3.37
C ALA A 284 -0.76 -11.13 -3.72
N SER A 285 -0.63 -9.91 -4.22
CA SER A 285 -1.77 -9.07 -4.58
C SER A 285 -2.54 -9.59 -5.79
N THR A 286 -1.86 -10.00 -6.87
CA THR A 286 -2.51 -10.56 -8.07
C THR A 286 -3.11 -11.94 -7.79
N ARG A 287 -2.43 -12.81 -7.05
CA ARG A 287 -3.01 -14.10 -6.59
C ARG A 287 -4.23 -13.88 -5.71
N GLY A 288 -4.14 -12.96 -4.75
CA GLY A 288 -5.26 -12.62 -3.87
C GLY A 288 -6.48 -12.07 -4.62
N GLN A 289 -6.26 -11.29 -5.69
CA GLN A 289 -7.31 -10.87 -6.60
C GLN A 289 -7.98 -12.06 -7.29
N ARG A 290 -7.19 -12.95 -7.92
CA ARG A 290 -7.71 -14.15 -8.61
C ARG A 290 -8.50 -15.05 -7.66
N LEU A 291 -7.99 -15.27 -6.45
CA LEU A 291 -8.68 -16.05 -5.41
C LEU A 291 -10.02 -15.42 -5.01
N LYS A 292 -10.11 -14.09 -4.98
CA LYS A 292 -11.36 -13.40 -4.69
C LYS A 292 -12.34 -13.44 -5.85
N GLN A 293 -11.86 -13.30 -7.10
CA GLN A 293 -12.69 -13.44 -8.30
C GLN A 293 -13.34 -14.82 -8.38
N LYS A 294 -12.61 -15.88 -7.98
CA LYS A 294 -13.15 -17.26 -7.85
C LYS A 294 -13.96 -17.51 -6.58
N ALA A 295 -14.24 -16.49 -5.76
CA ALA A 295 -14.92 -16.61 -4.46
C ALA A 295 -14.28 -17.60 -3.47
N LEU A 296 -12.99 -17.89 -3.61
CA LEU A 296 -12.24 -18.82 -2.76
C LEU A 296 -11.78 -18.20 -1.43
N GLN A 297 -11.84 -16.86 -1.29
CA GLN A 297 -11.39 -16.15 -0.09
C GLN A 297 -11.97 -16.69 1.21
N LYS A 298 -13.22 -17.18 1.19
CA LYS A 298 -13.93 -17.69 2.39
C LYS A 298 -13.28 -18.93 3.02
N TYR A 299 -12.48 -19.66 2.25
CA TYR A 299 -11.74 -20.83 2.72
C TYR A 299 -10.34 -20.49 3.24
N ILE A 300 -9.83 -19.31 2.91
CA ILE A 300 -8.48 -18.86 3.26
C ILE A 300 -8.51 -17.94 4.48
N ALA A 301 -9.44 -17.00 4.49
CA ALA A 301 -9.58 -15.99 5.52
C ALA A 301 -11.05 -15.67 5.76
N ARG A 302 -11.38 -15.24 6.98
CA ARG A 302 -12.75 -14.85 7.33
C ARG A 302 -13.16 -13.61 6.49
N PRO A 303 -14.14 -13.72 5.58
CA PRO A 303 -14.44 -12.64 4.63
C PRO A 303 -15.05 -11.41 5.30
N GLU A 304 -15.83 -11.61 6.37
CA GLU A 304 -16.65 -10.59 7.02
C GLU A 304 -16.56 -10.67 8.55
N THR A 305 -16.84 -9.54 9.21
CA THR A 305 -17.02 -9.46 10.67
C THR A 305 -18.45 -9.01 10.93
N ALA A 306 -19.14 -9.65 11.87
CA ALA A 306 -20.50 -9.26 12.23
C ALA A 306 -20.55 -7.76 12.59
N GLY A 307 -21.49 -7.03 12.01
CA GLY A 307 -21.67 -5.59 12.23
C GLY A 307 -20.80 -4.64 11.39
N ARG A 308 -20.01 -5.14 10.42
CA ARG A 308 -19.25 -4.29 9.48
C ARG A 308 -19.70 -4.51 8.04
N SER A 309 -20.00 -3.42 7.32
CA SER A 309 -20.44 -3.44 5.91
C SER A 309 -19.29 -3.50 4.90
N TYR A 310 -18.04 -3.36 5.34
CA TYR A 310 -16.87 -3.37 4.46
C TYR A 310 -16.09 -4.68 4.54
N ARG A 311 -15.49 -5.06 3.41
CA ARG A 311 -14.66 -6.27 3.30
C ARG A 311 -13.45 -6.17 4.21
N ARG A 312 -13.18 -7.23 4.98
CA ARG A 312 -12.15 -7.21 6.04
C ARG A 312 -10.72 -7.19 5.50
N HIS A 313 -10.46 -7.91 4.42
CA HIS A 313 -9.10 -8.23 3.98
C HIS A 313 -8.81 -7.64 2.59
N SER A 314 -7.62 -7.11 2.37
CA SER A 314 -7.13 -6.67 1.05
C SER A 314 -6.86 -7.85 0.12
N PHE A 315 -6.56 -7.60 -1.16
CA PHE A 315 -6.10 -8.65 -2.08
C PHE A 315 -4.78 -9.25 -1.59
N PHE A 316 -3.82 -8.38 -1.28
CA PHE A 316 -2.56 -8.74 -0.63
C PHE A 316 -2.75 -9.71 0.55
N HIS A 317 -3.61 -9.36 1.51
CA HIS A 317 -3.81 -10.19 2.70
C HIS A 317 -4.30 -11.60 2.38
N VAL A 318 -5.26 -11.73 1.47
CA VAL A 318 -5.79 -13.04 1.07
C VAL A 318 -4.72 -13.86 0.34
N GLY A 319 -3.95 -13.23 -0.56
CA GLY A 319 -2.86 -13.93 -1.25
C GLY A 319 -1.73 -14.35 -0.30
N LEU A 320 -1.35 -13.49 0.64
CA LEU A 320 -0.35 -13.80 1.66
C LEU A 320 -0.82 -14.93 2.59
N ALA A 321 -2.08 -14.88 3.03
CA ALA A 321 -2.67 -15.94 3.86
C ALA A 321 -2.71 -17.28 3.11
N ALA A 322 -3.11 -17.29 1.85
CA ALA A 322 -3.09 -18.49 1.02
C ALA A 322 -1.67 -19.06 0.90
N HIS A 323 -0.67 -18.21 0.64
CA HIS A 323 0.72 -18.63 0.53
C HIS A 323 1.28 -19.21 1.84
N ARG A 324 0.88 -18.67 2.99
CA ARG A 324 1.30 -19.19 4.31
C ARG A 324 0.58 -20.48 4.69
N TRP A 325 -0.68 -20.61 4.32
CA TRP A 325 -1.49 -21.78 4.63
C TRP A 325 -1.12 -23.01 3.77
N MET A 326 -0.72 -22.78 2.53
CA MET A 326 -0.51 -23.85 1.56
C MET A 326 0.50 -24.93 1.99
N PRO A 327 1.69 -24.60 2.52
CA PRO A 327 2.64 -25.62 2.99
C PRO A 327 2.06 -26.49 4.10
N PHE A 328 1.33 -25.88 5.05
CA PHE A 328 0.75 -26.59 6.18
C PHE A 328 -0.26 -27.67 5.76
N TRP A 329 -0.96 -27.47 4.65
CA TRP A 329 -1.89 -28.47 4.15
C TRP A 329 -1.18 -29.77 3.78
N GLN A 330 -0.03 -29.70 3.10
CA GLN A 330 0.72 -30.89 2.68
C GLN A 330 1.10 -31.75 3.89
N ASP A 331 1.50 -31.10 4.98
CA ASP A 331 1.90 -31.75 6.23
C ASP A 331 0.73 -32.29 7.06
N SER A 332 -0.50 -31.83 6.77
CA SER A 332 -1.70 -32.14 7.57
C SER A 332 -2.69 -33.09 6.89
N GLN A 333 -2.37 -33.60 5.69
CA GLN A 333 -3.30 -34.41 4.90
C GLN A 333 -3.74 -35.68 5.64
N GLN A 334 -2.79 -36.36 6.28
CA GLN A 334 -3.04 -37.63 6.97
C GLN A 334 -3.99 -37.43 8.17
N GLN A 335 -3.76 -36.38 8.95
CA GLN A 335 -4.59 -36.03 10.11
C GLN A 335 -6.00 -35.66 9.67
N VAL A 336 -6.15 -34.94 8.55
CA VAL A 336 -7.46 -34.60 7.99
C VAL A 336 -8.20 -35.86 7.52
N GLN A 337 -7.52 -36.80 6.87
CA GLN A 337 -8.12 -38.09 6.49
C GLN A 337 -8.60 -38.89 7.70
N GLN A 338 -7.80 -38.92 8.78
CA GLN A 338 -8.19 -39.56 10.04
C GLN A 338 -9.43 -38.89 10.66
N LEU A 339 -9.48 -37.55 10.67
CA LEU A 339 -10.66 -36.80 11.13
C LEU A 339 -11.91 -37.10 10.30
N MET A 340 -11.77 -37.24 8.98
CA MET A 340 -12.88 -37.61 8.09
C MET A 340 -13.42 -39.00 8.39
N MET A 341 -12.55 -39.96 8.73
CA MET A 341 -12.97 -41.31 9.10
C MET A 341 -13.72 -41.35 10.44
N LEU A 342 -13.32 -40.51 11.40
CA LEU A 342 -13.95 -40.39 12.72
C LEU A 342 -15.29 -39.64 12.66
N ASN A 343 -15.42 -38.62 11.81
CA ASN A 343 -16.60 -37.77 11.71
C ASN A 343 -17.32 -37.93 10.37
N ARG A 344 -17.74 -39.15 10.06
CA ARG A 344 -18.36 -39.51 8.77
C ARG A 344 -19.60 -38.67 8.44
N GLY A 345 -20.39 -38.27 9.45
CA GLY A 345 -21.58 -37.43 9.27
C GLY A 345 -21.28 -36.02 8.75
N LYS A 346 -20.01 -35.62 8.66
CA LYS A 346 -19.58 -34.32 8.10
C LYS A 346 -18.74 -34.47 6.82
N ILE A 347 -18.66 -35.67 6.23
CA ILE A 347 -17.78 -35.96 5.08
C ILE A 347 -17.97 -35.00 3.90
N GLU A 348 -19.21 -34.59 3.61
CA GLU A 348 -19.50 -33.63 2.53
C GLU A 348 -18.82 -32.27 2.74
N TYR A 349 -18.74 -31.80 3.99
CA TYR A 349 -18.08 -30.54 4.33
C TYR A 349 -16.56 -30.66 4.14
N TYR A 350 -15.97 -31.78 4.54
CA TYR A 350 -14.55 -32.05 4.33
C TYR A 350 -14.19 -32.14 2.85
N LEU A 351 -14.98 -32.88 2.04
CA LEU A 351 -14.80 -32.97 0.59
C LEU A 351 -14.93 -31.61 -0.09
N ARG A 352 -15.89 -30.77 0.36
CA ARG A 352 -16.03 -29.39 -0.13
C ARG A 352 -14.78 -28.56 0.19
N GLY A 353 -14.21 -28.72 1.39
CA GLY A 353 -12.96 -28.07 1.79
C GLY A 353 -11.77 -28.51 0.93
N GLN A 354 -11.61 -29.82 0.71
CA GLN A 354 -10.56 -30.37 -0.16
C GLN A 354 -10.67 -29.85 -1.60
N LYS A 355 -11.88 -29.87 -2.19
CA LYS A 355 -12.12 -29.31 -3.52
C LYS A 355 -11.75 -27.82 -3.59
N ALA A 356 -12.18 -27.04 -2.60
CA ALA A 356 -11.87 -25.62 -2.55
C ALA A 356 -10.37 -25.36 -2.46
N MET A 357 -9.65 -26.16 -1.69
CA MET A 357 -8.22 -26.03 -1.52
C MET A 357 -7.42 -26.50 -2.75
N MET A 358 -7.86 -27.55 -3.45
CA MET A 358 -7.31 -27.89 -4.77
C MET A 358 -7.50 -26.74 -5.76
N ALA A 359 -8.65 -26.06 -5.71
CA ALA A 359 -8.89 -24.87 -6.54
C ALA A 359 -8.00 -23.68 -6.13
N VAL A 360 -7.70 -23.50 -4.83
CA VAL A 360 -6.73 -22.52 -4.33
C VAL A 360 -5.34 -22.85 -4.89
N LEU A 361 -4.90 -24.10 -4.80
CA LEU A 361 -3.64 -24.61 -5.34
C LEU A 361 -3.46 -24.28 -6.82
N GLN A 362 -4.46 -24.56 -7.64
CA GLN A 362 -4.45 -24.27 -9.08
C GLN A 362 -4.44 -22.76 -9.39
N THR A 363 -4.74 -21.91 -8.41
CA THR A 363 -4.82 -20.46 -8.59
C THR A 363 -3.55 -19.73 -8.13
N LEU A 364 -2.71 -20.39 -7.31
CA LEU A 364 -1.40 -19.89 -6.88
C LEU A 364 -0.36 -20.14 -7.96
#